data_AF-A0A1G9MY95-F1
#
_entry.id   AF-A0A1G9MY95-F1
#
_cell.length_a   1.000
_cell.length_b   1.000
_cell.length_c   1.000
_cell.angle_alpha   90.00
_cell.angle_beta   90.00
_cell.angle_gamma   90.00
#
_symmetry.space_group_name_H-M   'P 1'
#
loop_
_entity.id
_entity.type
_entity.pdbx_description
1 polymer ?
#
loop_
_entity_poly.entity_id
_entity_poly.type
_entity_poly.pdbx_seq_one_letter_code
_entity_poly.pdbx_strand_id
1 'polypeptide(L)'
;MGEDGGKSQGPHWHEYPVGAIGAVAEACARALLALLVGLGVAFALILGAGILAEENLLGDPGLEIAVDHLMRFSVGFLMLFGLGVAFVWAVVGYLREVSVSRALVKAAAGGASRSAVPSPDQVASVIGPPASRLGFLGWGNAVLAGVLGVVGFSVALVDSSPEGWVITLSAIGYALVMSLLGYACQQWLPRPHAKRRARIAAHWSAADEARAWKRAKSRGGAEPLVSGSSKAAVFIYAAGLVGVVGFVAMLASMMMRCASVPGRGTSECNEVYYSSFIERVLSWGFWIFAVAVPLTALLALIGALLYWRQRRAERADLLAALADPRSRRPDRDVLAFHSEQRMHPLARVAAMMSGVGLVFSCSAYMLGQGMGLGSQEVYAEYRTESLAAILVSVGLFVAAVVGTGIATARGRELRNALMRRWPTIPEQQRDSQGKPKRHYRGLAS
;
A
#
# COMPACT_ATOMS: atom_id res chain seq x y z
N MET A 1 -49.63 3.62 -16.65
CA MET A 1 -49.64 4.32 -15.35
C MET A 1 -49.94 3.27 -14.29
N GLY A 2 -48.91 2.84 -13.56
CA GLY A 2 -49.02 1.92 -12.44
C GLY A 2 -48.33 2.56 -11.25
N GLU A 3 -49.12 3.16 -10.38
CA GLU A 3 -48.69 3.76 -9.12
C GLU A 3 -48.46 2.66 -8.07
N ASP A 4 -47.29 2.01 -8.13
CA ASP A 4 -46.73 1.41 -6.93
C ASP A 4 -46.02 2.51 -6.14
N GLY A 5 -46.81 3.20 -5.33
CA GLY A 5 -46.44 4.28 -4.43
C GLY A 5 -45.18 3.95 -3.63
N GLY A 6 -44.07 4.50 -4.10
CA GLY A 6 -42.78 4.47 -3.42
C GLY A 6 -42.89 5.12 -2.05
N LYS A 7 -42.94 4.30 -0.99
CA LYS A 7 -42.45 4.74 0.32
C LYS A 7 -41.04 5.26 0.09
N SER A 8 -40.87 6.57 0.11
CA SER A 8 -39.60 7.24 -0.13
C SER A 8 -38.59 6.65 0.84
N GLN A 9 -37.75 5.74 0.34
CA GLN A 9 -36.70 5.16 1.15
C GLN A 9 -35.81 6.33 1.55
N GLY A 10 -35.85 6.69 2.83
CA GLY A 10 -35.10 7.83 3.36
C GLY A 10 -33.61 7.75 2.99
N PRO A 11 -32.84 8.84 3.14
CA PRO A 11 -31.47 8.93 2.64
C PRO A 11 -30.63 7.67 2.92
N HIS A 12 -29.97 7.15 1.90
CA HIS A 12 -29.15 5.94 1.94
C HIS A 12 -27.88 6.11 1.13
N TRP A 13 -26.86 5.32 1.46
CA TRP A 13 -25.57 5.36 0.78
C TRP A 13 -25.65 4.75 -0.62
N HIS A 14 -24.97 5.40 -1.56
CA HIS A 14 -24.88 4.98 -2.94
C HIS A 14 -23.49 5.32 -3.53
N GLU A 15 -22.86 4.34 -4.16
CA GLU A 15 -21.60 4.52 -4.86
C GLU A 15 -21.85 4.94 -6.31
N TYR A 16 -21.46 6.18 -6.62
CA TYR A 16 -21.56 6.74 -7.97
C TYR A 16 -20.39 6.31 -8.87
N PRO A 17 -20.62 6.10 -10.19
CA PRO A 17 -19.57 5.75 -11.13
C PRO A 17 -18.57 6.90 -11.34
N VAL A 18 -17.27 6.62 -11.18
CA VAL A 18 -16.19 7.64 -11.23
C VAL A 18 -15.53 7.77 -12.63
N GLY A 19 -16.05 7.03 -13.62
CA GLY A 19 -15.45 6.92 -14.96
C GLY A 19 -14.19 6.04 -14.99
N ALA A 20 -13.65 5.81 -16.19
CA ALA A 20 -12.52 4.89 -16.41
C ALA A 20 -11.24 5.36 -15.69
N ILE A 21 -10.89 6.64 -15.81
CA ILE A 21 -9.68 7.22 -15.20
C ILE A 21 -9.73 7.08 -13.66
N GLY A 22 -10.87 7.40 -13.04
CA GLY A 22 -11.04 7.25 -11.59
C GLY A 22 -10.98 5.80 -11.12
N ALA A 23 -11.50 4.86 -11.92
CA ALA A 23 -11.42 3.43 -11.61
C ALA A 23 -10.00 2.89 -11.71
N VAL A 24 -9.24 3.28 -12.74
CA VAL A 24 -7.82 2.92 -12.89
C VAL A 24 -6.99 3.55 -11.78
N ALA A 25 -7.24 4.81 -11.46
CA ALA A 25 -6.55 5.49 -10.36
C ALA A 25 -6.81 4.76 -9.03
N GLU A 26 -8.05 4.40 -8.74
CA GLU A 26 -8.37 3.67 -7.51
C GLU A 26 -7.69 2.29 -7.45
N ALA A 27 -7.71 1.55 -8.55
CA ALA A 27 -7.06 0.25 -8.63
C ALA A 27 -5.54 0.35 -8.46
N CYS A 28 -4.93 1.36 -9.09
CA CYS A 28 -3.51 1.61 -9.02
C CYS A 28 -3.08 2.04 -7.60
N ALA A 29 -3.84 2.93 -6.94
CA ALA A 29 -3.54 3.35 -5.57
C ALA A 29 -3.48 2.17 -4.59
N ARG A 30 -4.37 1.18 -4.74
CA ARG A 30 -4.39 -0.03 -3.91
C ARG A 30 -3.27 -1.00 -4.25
N ALA A 31 -2.98 -1.18 -5.53
CA ALA A 31 -1.88 -2.02 -5.97
C ALA A 31 -0.54 -1.47 -5.50
N LEU A 32 -0.34 -0.15 -5.56
CA LEU A 32 0.87 0.52 -5.08
C LEU A 32 1.06 0.34 -3.57
N LEU A 33 -0.01 0.38 -2.77
CA LEU A 33 0.09 0.08 -1.33
C LEU A 33 0.57 -1.34 -1.07
N ALA A 34 0.08 -2.32 -1.83
CA ALA A 34 0.54 -3.71 -1.71
C ALA A 34 1.98 -3.86 -2.21
N LEU A 35 2.36 -3.17 -3.28
CA LEU A 35 3.73 -3.15 -3.79
C LEU A 35 4.70 -2.51 -2.78
N LEU A 36 4.30 -1.44 -2.07
CA LEU A 36 5.10 -0.85 -0.98
C LEU A 36 5.40 -1.87 0.13
N VAL A 37 4.43 -2.73 0.49
CA VAL A 37 4.67 -3.82 1.43
C VAL A 37 5.72 -4.79 0.86
N GLY A 38 5.64 -5.11 -0.43
CA GLY A 38 6.65 -5.89 -1.14
C GLY A 38 8.05 -5.26 -1.09
N LEU A 39 8.16 -3.96 -1.30
CA LEU A 39 9.42 -3.23 -1.15
C LEU A 39 9.93 -3.27 0.30
N GLY A 40 9.04 -3.19 1.29
CA GLY A 40 9.41 -3.38 2.70
C GLY A 40 9.96 -4.78 2.99
N VAL A 41 9.41 -5.81 2.35
CA VAL A 41 9.96 -7.17 2.42
C VAL A 41 11.32 -7.25 1.73
N ALA A 42 11.46 -6.63 0.55
CA ALA A 42 12.75 -6.56 -0.15
C ALA A 42 13.82 -5.88 0.70
N PHE A 43 13.49 -4.79 1.39
CA PHE A 43 14.39 -4.12 2.34
C PHE A 43 14.87 -5.07 3.45
N ALA A 44 13.96 -5.82 4.07
CA ALA A 44 14.31 -6.79 5.10
C ALA A 44 15.23 -7.91 4.56
N LEU A 45 14.98 -8.38 3.33
CA LEU A 45 15.82 -9.36 2.64
C LEU A 45 17.21 -8.79 2.30
N ILE A 46 17.29 -7.54 1.85
CA ILE A 46 18.54 -6.86 1.52
C ILE A 46 19.44 -6.74 2.75
N LEU A 47 18.87 -6.30 3.88
CA LEU A 47 19.61 -6.28 5.13
C LEU A 47 20.05 -7.70 5.51
N GLY A 48 19.11 -8.64 5.57
CA GLY A 48 19.43 -10.01 5.99
C GLY A 48 20.53 -10.69 5.19
N ALA A 49 20.43 -10.63 3.86
CA ALA A 49 21.40 -11.23 2.97
C ALA A 49 22.71 -10.43 2.90
N GLY A 50 22.65 -9.10 3.04
CA GLY A 50 23.84 -8.25 3.03
C GLY A 50 24.72 -8.53 4.23
N ILE A 51 24.11 -8.64 5.41
CA ILE A 51 24.85 -9.00 6.62
C ILE A 51 25.38 -10.43 6.55
N LEU A 52 24.60 -11.39 6.02
CA LEU A 52 25.08 -12.76 5.80
C LEU A 52 26.37 -12.82 4.98
N ALA A 53 26.44 -12.00 3.94
CA ALA A 53 27.61 -11.89 3.07
C ALA A 53 28.78 -11.19 3.76
N GLU A 54 28.55 -10.10 4.48
CA GLU A 54 29.61 -9.37 5.19
C GLU A 54 30.23 -10.21 6.33
N GLU A 55 29.47 -11.12 6.92
CA GLU A 55 29.85 -11.94 8.08
C GLU A 55 30.49 -13.30 7.73
N ASN A 56 30.77 -13.56 6.45
CA ASN A 56 31.34 -14.82 5.94
C ASN A 56 30.54 -16.08 6.32
N LEU A 57 29.22 -15.96 6.39
CA LEU A 57 28.33 -17.03 6.88
C LEU A 57 27.75 -17.93 5.79
N LEU A 58 28.02 -17.60 4.52
CA LEU A 58 27.55 -18.39 3.39
C LEU A 58 28.55 -19.52 3.06
N GLY A 59 29.75 -19.47 3.62
CA GLY A 59 30.74 -20.55 3.57
C GLY A 59 31.47 -20.64 2.23
N ASP A 60 31.29 -19.65 1.36
CA ASP A 60 31.99 -19.50 0.08
C ASP A 60 32.27 -18.01 -0.18
N PRO A 61 33.56 -17.58 -0.15
CA PRO A 61 33.95 -16.19 -0.38
C PRO A 61 33.48 -15.62 -1.71
N GLY A 62 33.38 -16.44 -2.77
CA GLY A 62 32.90 -16.00 -4.08
C GLY A 62 31.41 -15.68 -4.07
N LEU A 63 30.63 -16.50 -3.35
CA LEU A 63 29.20 -16.30 -3.15
C LEU A 63 28.93 -15.07 -2.26
N GLU A 64 29.74 -14.87 -1.23
CA GLU A 64 29.63 -13.74 -0.29
C GLU A 64 29.82 -12.41 -1.01
N ILE A 65 30.90 -12.26 -1.77
CA ILE A 65 31.16 -11.05 -2.57
C ILE A 65 30.03 -10.82 -3.58
N ALA A 66 29.56 -11.87 -4.25
CA ALA A 66 28.47 -11.75 -5.22
C ALA A 66 27.15 -11.31 -4.57
N VAL A 67 26.83 -11.82 -3.38
CA VAL A 67 25.61 -11.45 -2.63
C VAL A 67 25.73 -10.03 -2.08
N ASP A 68 26.86 -9.64 -1.49
CA ASP A 68 27.08 -8.26 -1.00
C ASP A 68 26.87 -7.23 -2.12
N HIS A 69 27.49 -7.45 -3.28
CA HIS A 69 27.31 -6.57 -4.43
C HIS A 69 25.84 -6.48 -4.88
N LEU A 70 25.11 -7.60 -4.88
CA LEU A 70 23.68 -7.62 -5.18
C LEU A 70 22.87 -6.81 -4.17
N MET A 71 23.18 -6.92 -2.88
CA MET A 71 22.47 -6.18 -1.83
C MET A 71 22.73 -4.68 -1.92
N ARG A 72 23.98 -4.26 -2.10
CA ARG A 72 24.34 -2.84 -2.29
C ARG A 72 23.64 -2.23 -3.50
N PHE A 73 23.62 -2.93 -4.63
CA PHE A 73 22.91 -2.47 -5.83
C PHE A 73 21.38 -2.45 -5.61
N SER A 74 20.86 -3.42 -4.86
CA SER A 74 19.44 -3.51 -4.50
C SER A 74 18.98 -2.39 -3.60
N VAL A 75 19.83 -1.81 -2.75
CA VAL A 75 19.50 -0.58 -2.00
C VAL A 75 19.16 0.56 -2.96
N GLY A 76 19.98 0.74 -4.01
CA GLY A 76 19.74 1.77 -5.03
C GLY A 76 18.40 1.60 -5.74
N PHE A 77 18.10 0.38 -6.21
CA PHE A 77 16.81 0.07 -6.85
C PHE A 77 15.63 0.14 -5.88
N LEU A 78 15.80 -0.26 -4.63
CA LEU A 78 14.79 -0.13 -3.58
C LEU A 78 14.43 1.34 -3.37
N MET A 79 15.43 2.23 -3.28
CA MET A 79 15.19 3.68 -3.14
C MET A 79 14.50 4.25 -4.38
N LEU A 80 14.96 3.87 -5.58
CA LEU A 80 14.38 4.31 -6.85
C LEU A 80 12.90 3.91 -6.95
N PHE A 81 12.58 2.64 -6.71
CA PHE A 81 11.20 2.16 -6.73
C PHE A 81 10.38 2.73 -5.58
N GLY A 82 10.94 2.87 -4.38
CA GLY A 82 10.26 3.48 -3.24
C GLY A 82 9.81 4.91 -3.53
N LEU A 83 10.71 5.75 -4.05
CA LEU A 83 10.41 7.12 -4.47
C LEU A 83 9.42 7.16 -5.64
N GLY A 84 9.65 6.34 -6.68
CA GLY A 84 8.76 6.27 -7.84
C GLY A 84 7.34 5.86 -7.46
N VAL A 85 7.19 4.84 -6.60
CA VAL A 85 5.90 4.34 -6.12
C VAL A 85 5.21 5.36 -5.24
N ALA A 86 5.93 6.05 -4.34
CA ALA A 86 5.38 7.13 -3.54
C ALA A 86 4.87 8.28 -4.42
N PHE A 87 5.63 8.65 -5.46
CA PHE A 87 5.22 9.66 -6.44
C PHE A 87 3.96 9.26 -7.20
N VAL A 88 3.97 8.09 -7.82
CA VAL A 88 2.80 7.59 -8.57
C VAL A 88 1.60 7.46 -7.63
N TRP A 89 1.77 6.99 -6.40
CA TRP A 89 0.68 6.86 -5.42
C TRP A 89 0.07 8.21 -5.04
N ALA A 90 0.89 9.26 -4.89
CA ALA A 90 0.42 10.61 -4.62
C ALA A 90 -0.34 11.20 -5.82
N VAL A 91 0.21 11.07 -7.04
CA VAL A 91 -0.42 11.54 -8.30
C VAL A 91 -1.76 10.84 -8.52
N VAL A 92 -1.78 9.52 -8.40
CA VAL A 92 -2.98 8.71 -8.54
C VAL A 92 -4.02 9.02 -7.46
N GLY A 93 -3.58 9.28 -6.22
CA GLY A 93 -4.45 9.76 -5.15
C GLY A 93 -5.16 11.07 -5.51
N TYR A 94 -4.43 12.02 -6.08
CA TYR A 94 -5.01 13.28 -6.56
C TYR A 94 -5.96 13.08 -7.75
N LEU A 95 -5.59 12.24 -8.72
CA LEU A 95 -6.45 11.90 -9.86
C LEU A 95 -7.77 11.26 -9.39
N ARG A 96 -7.73 10.41 -8.36
CA ARG A 96 -8.91 9.86 -7.70
C ARG A 96 -9.79 10.96 -7.09
N GLU A 97 -9.23 11.87 -6.30
CA GLU A 97 -9.99 12.99 -5.72
C GLU A 97 -10.68 13.86 -6.78
N VAL A 98 -9.96 14.20 -7.85
CA VAL A 98 -10.48 15.00 -8.96
C VAL A 98 -11.57 14.25 -9.72
N SER A 99 -11.35 12.97 -10.01
CA SER A 99 -12.33 12.16 -10.74
C SER A 99 -13.60 11.92 -9.93
N VAL A 100 -13.50 11.63 -8.62
CA VAL A 100 -14.66 11.50 -7.71
C VAL A 100 -15.44 12.81 -7.65
N SER A 101 -14.78 13.94 -7.41
CA SER A 101 -15.47 15.23 -7.32
C SER A 101 -16.16 15.61 -8.64
N ARG A 102 -15.53 15.36 -9.80
CA ARG A 102 -16.16 15.59 -11.12
C ARG A 102 -17.34 14.66 -11.37
N ALA A 103 -17.20 13.38 -11.02
CA ALA A 103 -18.26 12.39 -11.18
C ALA A 103 -19.50 12.72 -10.36
N LEU A 104 -19.32 13.17 -9.11
CA LEU A 104 -20.43 13.58 -8.25
C LEU A 104 -21.11 14.85 -8.75
N VAL A 105 -20.35 15.85 -9.22
CA VAL A 105 -20.94 17.04 -9.86
C VAL A 105 -21.74 16.64 -11.10
N LYS A 106 -21.22 15.73 -11.93
CA LYS A 106 -21.93 15.21 -13.11
C LYS A 106 -23.20 14.45 -12.72
N ALA A 107 -23.14 13.61 -11.68
CA ALA A 107 -24.30 12.88 -11.18
C ALA A 107 -25.39 13.82 -10.65
N ALA A 108 -25.00 14.84 -9.87
CA ALA A 108 -25.93 15.87 -9.40
C ALA A 108 -26.60 16.62 -10.56
N ALA A 109 -25.82 17.05 -11.56
CA ALA A 109 -26.34 17.71 -12.76
C ALA A 109 -27.23 16.78 -13.61
N GLY A 110 -26.96 15.47 -13.60
CA GLY A 110 -27.75 14.45 -14.29
C GLY A 110 -29.04 14.03 -13.57
N GLY A 111 -29.44 14.73 -12.50
CA GLY A 111 -30.69 14.46 -11.79
C GLY A 111 -30.63 13.29 -10.81
N ALA A 112 -29.45 12.95 -10.28
CA ALA A 112 -29.33 11.94 -9.24
C ALA A 112 -30.26 12.24 -8.05
N SER A 113 -30.88 11.19 -7.48
CA SER A 113 -31.82 11.37 -6.39
C SER A 113 -31.15 11.96 -5.13
N ARG A 114 -31.82 12.91 -4.47
CA ARG A 114 -31.38 13.46 -3.18
C ARG A 114 -31.34 12.43 -2.06
N SER A 115 -32.12 11.34 -2.16
CA SER A 115 -32.09 10.26 -1.17
C SER A 115 -30.95 9.26 -1.40
N ALA A 116 -30.29 9.28 -2.55
CA ALA A 116 -29.11 8.46 -2.85
C ALA A 116 -27.85 9.28 -2.54
N VAL A 117 -27.43 9.30 -1.28
CA VAL A 117 -26.28 10.08 -0.81
C VAL A 117 -24.97 9.39 -1.25
N PRO A 118 -23.95 10.13 -1.71
CA PRO A 118 -22.67 9.54 -2.10
C PRO A 118 -22.06 8.69 -0.99
N SER A 119 -21.44 7.57 -1.35
CA SER A 119 -20.83 6.63 -0.40
C SER A 119 -19.80 7.33 0.52
N PRO A 120 -19.59 6.83 1.76
CA PRO A 120 -18.69 7.47 2.72
C PRO A 120 -17.26 7.70 2.20
N ASP A 121 -16.74 6.80 1.37
CA ASP A 121 -15.41 6.94 0.74
C ASP A 121 -15.36 8.10 -0.27
N GLN A 122 -16.45 8.31 -1.00
CA GLN A 122 -16.57 9.42 -1.96
C GLN A 122 -16.78 10.75 -1.24
N VAL A 123 -17.53 10.75 -0.14
CA VAL A 123 -17.70 11.92 0.73
C VAL A 123 -16.35 12.32 1.35
N ALA A 124 -15.60 11.35 1.88
CA ALA A 124 -14.28 11.61 2.47
C ALA A 124 -13.30 12.22 1.47
N SER A 125 -13.31 11.75 0.21
CA SER A 125 -12.43 12.29 -0.84
C SER A 125 -12.79 13.71 -1.31
N VAL A 126 -14.00 14.18 -1.03
CA VAL A 126 -14.49 15.52 -1.42
C VAL A 126 -14.35 16.53 -0.28
N ILE A 127 -14.34 16.07 0.96
CA ILE A 127 -14.28 16.95 2.13
C ILE A 127 -12.84 17.13 2.62
N GLY A 128 -11.99 16.12 2.43
CA GLY A 128 -10.59 16.16 2.82
C GLY A 128 -9.80 17.30 2.17
N PRO A 129 -8.63 17.66 2.75
CA PRO A 129 -7.73 18.63 2.16
C PRO A 129 -7.29 18.17 0.76
N PRO A 130 -7.44 19.02 -0.28
CA PRO A 130 -7.15 18.63 -1.65
C PRO A 130 -5.67 18.33 -1.82
N ALA A 131 -5.35 17.30 -2.60
CA ALA A 131 -3.98 16.93 -2.95
C ALA A 131 -3.05 16.71 -1.74
N SER A 132 -3.61 16.33 -0.58
CA SER A 132 -2.85 16.17 0.67
C SER A 132 -1.65 15.23 0.54
N ARG A 133 -1.78 14.13 -0.21
CA ARG A 133 -0.69 13.19 -0.49
C ARG A 133 0.43 13.79 -1.33
N LEU A 134 0.08 14.59 -2.36
CA LEU A 134 1.06 15.30 -3.18
C LEU A 134 1.76 16.40 -2.39
N GLY A 135 1.02 17.13 -1.55
CA GLY A 135 1.59 18.13 -0.66
C GLY A 135 2.58 17.52 0.34
N PHE A 136 2.21 16.40 0.97
CA PHE A 136 3.11 15.65 1.86
C PHE A 136 4.35 15.15 1.13
N LEU A 137 4.18 14.59 -0.08
CA LEU A 137 5.30 14.13 -0.90
C LEU A 137 6.24 15.29 -1.26
N GLY A 138 5.70 16.43 -1.70
CA GLY A 138 6.49 17.60 -2.08
C GLY A 138 7.30 18.15 -0.91
N TRP A 139 6.65 18.44 0.23
CA TRP A 139 7.36 18.95 1.40
C TRP A 139 8.32 17.92 2.01
N GLY A 140 7.89 16.66 2.14
CA GLY A 140 8.71 15.59 2.70
C GLY A 140 9.99 15.36 1.87
N ASN A 141 9.87 15.29 0.55
CA ASN A 141 11.04 15.13 -0.33
C ASN A 141 11.90 16.38 -0.38
N ALA A 142 11.32 17.59 -0.32
CA ALA A 142 12.09 18.82 -0.27
C ALA A 142 12.99 18.87 0.99
N VAL A 143 12.44 18.48 2.14
CA VAL A 143 13.21 18.40 3.40
C VAL A 143 14.32 17.35 3.30
N LEU A 144 13.99 16.14 2.84
CA LEU A 144 14.97 15.06 2.70
C LEU A 144 16.11 15.44 1.74
N ALA A 145 15.76 16.06 0.61
CA ALA A 145 16.72 16.56 -0.34
C ALA A 145 17.55 17.71 0.23
N GLY A 146 16.97 18.60 1.03
CA GLY A 146 17.71 19.62 1.76
C GLY A 146 18.79 19.02 2.67
N VAL A 147 18.46 17.97 3.43
CA VAL A 147 19.42 17.24 4.27
C VAL A 147 20.53 16.61 3.43
N LEU A 148 20.18 15.92 2.34
CA LEU A 148 21.17 15.34 1.41
C LEU A 148 22.06 16.41 0.78
N GLY A 149 21.51 17.58 0.48
CA GLY A 149 22.27 18.73 -0.03
C GLY A 149 23.28 19.25 0.98
N VAL A 150 22.93 19.33 2.27
CA VAL A 150 23.86 19.71 3.34
C VAL A 150 24.97 18.68 3.48
N VAL A 151 24.64 17.38 3.44
CA VAL A 151 25.65 16.30 3.51
C VAL A 151 26.61 16.38 2.32
N GLY A 152 26.08 16.49 1.10
CA GLY A 152 26.91 16.66 -0.10
C GLY A 152 27.81 17.89 -0.01
N PHE A 153 27.29 18.99 0.54
CA PHE A 153 28.04 20.24 0.70
C PHE A 153 29.18 20.07 1.71
N SER A 154 28.93 19.38 2.83
CA SER A 154 29.97 19.05 3.80
C SER A 154 31.08 18.20 3.16
N VAL A 155 30.74 17.18 2.38
CA VAL A 155 31.73 16.36 1.65
C VAL A 155 32.50 17.22 0.64
N ALA A 156 31.82 18.10 -0.09
CA ALA A 156 32.45 19.00 -1.06
C ALA A 156 33.47 19.94 -0.41
N LEU A 157 33.19 20.42 0.81
CA LEU A 157 34.07 21.32 1.55
C LEU A 157 35.24 20.60 2.24
N VAL A 158 35.00 19.43 2.83
CA VAL A 158 36.00 18.69 3.60
C VAL A 158 36.98 17.98 2.67
N ASP A 159 36.47 17.27 1.66
CA ASP A 159 37.29 16.42 0.80
C ASP A 159 37.67 17.10 -0.53
N SER A 160 37.24 18.36 -0.74
CA SER A 160 37.39 19.08 -2.02
C SER A 160 36.90 18.26 -3.23
N SER A 161 35.95 17.36 -3.01
CA SER A 161 35.50 16.41 -4.02
C SER A 161 34.48 17.05 -4.99
N PRO A 162 34.68 16.93 -6.31
CA PRO A 162 33.70 17.38 -7.30
C PRO A 162 32.36 16.63 -7.18
N GLU A 163 32.37 15.40 -6.64
CA GLU A 163 31.18 14.59 -6.44
C GLU A 163 30.27 15.19 -5.37
N GLY A 164 30.84 15.74 -4.30
CA GLY A 164 30.09 16.44 -3.26
C GLY A 164 29.31 17.65 -3.82
N TRP A 165 29.91 18.39 -4.75
CA TRP A 165 29.24 19.50 -5.44
C TRP A 165 28.11 19.02 -6.35
N VAL A 166 28.29 17.93 -7.08
CA VAL A 166 27.25 17.34 -7.94
C VAL A 166 26.05 16.89 -7.08
N ILE A 167 26.30 16.20 -5.97
CA ILE A 167 25.25 15.77 -5.03
C ILE A 167 24.50 17.00 -4.50
N THR A 168 25.23 18.03 -4.06
CA THR A 168 24.65 19.26 -3.50
C THR A 168 23.74 19.96 -4.49
N LEU A 169 24.22 20.24 -5.70
CA LEU A 169 23.47 20.97 -6.72
C LEU A 169 22.25 20.17 -7.18
N SER A 170 22.39 18.85 -7.33
CA SER A 170 21.28 17.95 -7.69
C SER A 170 20.21 17.95 -6.61
N ALA A 171 20.62 17.87 -5.33
CA ALA A 171 19.73 17.88 -4.19
C ALA A 171 18.99 19.22 -4.04
N ILE A 172 19.67 20.35 -4.22
CA ILE A 172 19.04 21.69 -4.22
C ILE A 172 18.02 21.82 -5.36
N GLY A 173 18.40 21.44 -6.59
CA GLY A 173 17.50 21.49 -7.74
C GLY A 173 16.23 20.65 -7.52
N TYR A 174 16.39 19.43 -7.02
CA TYR A 174 15.28 18.55 -6.68
C TYR A 174 14.43 19.09 -5.52
N ALA A 175 15.06 19.65 -4.48
CA ALA A 175 14.35 20.27 -3.35
C ALA A 175 13.49 21.46 -3.80
N LEU A 176 14.00 22.28 -4.73
CA LEU A 176 13.27 23.41 -5.30
C LEU A 176 12.04 22.95 -6.09
N VAL A 177 12.19 21.92 -6.94
CA VAL A 177 11.07 21.33 -7.69
C VAL A 177 10.01 20.75 -6.74
N MET A 178 10.42 20.04 -5.70
CA MET A 178 9.51 19.42 -4.73
C MET A 178 8.83 20.47 -3.83
N SER A 179 9.53 21.55 -3.48
CA SER A 179 8.95 22.70 -2.77
C SER A 179 7.90 23.42 -3.62
N LEU A 180 8.17 23.60 -4.92
CA LEU A 180 7.20 24.18 -5.85
C LEU A 180 5.93 23.31 -5.96
N LEU A 181 6.09 21.98 -6.01
CA LEU A 181 4.97 21.04 -5.97
C LEU A 181 4.15 21.18 -4.67
N GLY A 182 4.83 21.22 -3.52
CA GLY A 182 4.20 21.42 -2.20
C GLY A 182 3.43 22.74 -2.12
N TYR A 183 4.02 23.82 -2.62
CA TYR A 183 3.40 25.14 -2.70
C TYR A 183 2.17 25.17 -3.63
N ALA A 184 2.28 24.61 -4.83
CA ALA A 184 1.19 24.53 -5.79
C ALA A 184 -0.03 23.77 -5.20
N CYS A 185 0.22 22.71 -4.43
CA CYS A 185 -0.83 21.94 -3.75
C CYS A 185 -1.60 22.79 -2.72
N GLN A 186 -0.91 23.69 -2.01
CA GLN A 186 -1.53 24.54 -0.99
C GLN A 186 -2.22 25.78 -1.57
N GLN A 187 -1.69 26.35 -2.66
CA GLN A 187 -2.17 27.65 -3.15
C GLN A 187 -3.10 27.54 -4.35
N TRP A 188 -2.82 26.63 -5.29
CA TRP A 188 -3.51 26.61 -6.58
C TRP A 188 -4.65 25.60 -6.62
N LEU A 189 -4.45 24.42 -6.03
CA LEU A 189 -5.42 23.32 -6.06
C LEU A 189 -6.68 23.49 -5.19
N PRO A 190 -6.70 24.27 -4.08
CA PRO A 190 -7.90 24.40 -3.26
C PRO A 190 -9.06 25.13 -3.92
N ARG A 191 -8.80 26.19 -4.70
CA ARG A 191 -9.85 26.99 -5.35
C ARG A 191 -10.78 26.16 -6.24
N PRO A 192 -10.30 25.36 -7.21
CA PRO A 192 -11.17 24.54 -8.05
C PRO A 192 -11.84 23.40 -7.27
N HIS A 193 -11.19 22.88 -6.21
CA HIS A 193 -11.77 21.85 -5.35
C HIS A 193 -12.94 22.39 -4.53
N ALA A 194 -12.79 23.58 -3.92
CA ALA A 194 -13.85 24.26 -3.17
C ALA A 194 -15.09 24.54 -4.04
N LYS A 195 -14.89 24.99 -5.29
CA LYS A 195 -16.00 25.20 -6.25
C LYS A 195 -16.78 23.91 -6.52
N ARG A 196 -16.10 22.77 -6.69
CA ARG A 196 -16.78 21.47 -6.88
C ARG A 196 -17.50 21.01 -5.62
N ARG A 197 -16.85 21.15 -4.47
CA ARG A 197 -17.45 20.81 -3.16
C ARG A 197 -18.73 21.60 -2.89
N ALA A 198 -18.73 22.90 -3.19
CA ALA A 198 -19.94 23.73 -3.05
C ALA A 198 -21.10 23.23 -3.92
N ARG A 199 -20.83 22.87 -5.18
CA ARG A 199 -21.86 22.29 -6.09
C ARG A 199 -22.40 20.95 -5.59
N ILE A 200 -21.55 20.10 -5.04
CA ILE A 200 -21.96 18.81 -4.46
C ILE A 200 -22.84 19.06 -3.22
N ALA A 201 -22.43 19.97 -2.34
CA ALA A 201 -23.16 20.31 -1.11
C ALA A 201 -24.52 20.99 -1.38
N ALA A 202 -24.64 21.71 -2.50
CA ALA A 202 -25.92 22.29 -2.94
C ALA A 202 -26.96 21.21 -3.33
N HIS A 203 -26.50 20.03 -3.76
CA HIS A 203 -27.40 18.94 -4.13
C HIS A 203 -27.64 17.94 -2.99
N TRP A 204 -26.57 17.49 -2.33
CA TRP A 204 -26.64 16.65 -1.13
C TRP A 204 -26.18 17.44 0.08
N SER A 205 -27.12 17.73 0.98
CA SER A 205 -26.85 18.54 2.17
C SER A 205 -26.18 17.73 3.29
N ALA A 206 -25.59 18.44 4.25
CA ALA A 206 -25.13 17.86 5.51
C ALA A 206 -26.23 17.08 6.26
N ALA A 207 -27.48 17.53 6.13
CA ALA A 207 -28.64 16.88 6.73
C ALA A 207 -28.98 15.55 6.03
N ASP A 208 -28.80 15.46 4.72
CA ASP A 208 -28.96 14.21 3.97
C ASP A 208 -27.93 13.17 4.40
N GLU A 209 -26.66 13.58 4.54
CA GLU A 209 -25.59 12.73 5.07
C GLU A 209 -25.92 12.27 6.51
N ALA A 210 -26.33 13.19 7.39
CA ALA A 210 -26.67 12.87 8.77
C ALA A 210 -27.84 11.87 8.87
N ARG A 211 -28.83 11.98 7.97
CA ARG A 211 -29.95 11.03 7.87
C ARG A 211 -29.49 9.67 7.37
N ALA A 212 -28.59 9.61 6.38
CA ALA A 212 -28.01 8.37 5.90
C ALA A 212 -27.21 7.66 7.00
N TRP A 213 -26.41 8.40 7.78
CA TRP A 213 -25.73 7.89 8.98
C TRP A 213 -26.70 7.39 10.05
N LYS A 214 -27.76 8.15 10.35
CA LYS A 214 -28.76 7.75 11.35
C LYS A 214 -29.45 6.44 10.94
N ARG A 215 -29.77 6.27 9.65
CA ARG A 215 -30.30 5.03 9.09
C ARG A 215 -29.30 3.88 9.20
N ALA A 216 -28.04 4.12 8.86
CA ALA A 216 -26.98 3.13 9.00
C ALA A 216 -26.78 2.70 10.46
N LYS A 217 -26.93 3.62 11.42
CA LYS A 217 -26.83 3.30 12.85
C LYS A 217 -28.06 2.53 13.37
N SER A 218 -29.27 2.93 13.00
CA SER A 218 -30.50 2.31 13.50
C SER A 218 -30.74 0.91 12.92
N ARG A 219 -30.40 0.69 11.65
CA ARG A 219 -30.48 -0.63 11.00
C ARG A 219 -29.18 -1.43 11.09
N GLY A 220 -28.11 -0.78 11.55
CA GLY A 220 -26.76 -1.30 11.57
C GLY A 220 -26.47 -2.31 12.65
N GLY A 221 -27.34 -2.45 13.67
CA GLY A 221 -27.31 -3.49 14.72
C GLY A 221 -25.97 -3.59 15.47
N ALA A 222 -25.98 -3.41 16.79
CA ALA A 222 -24.79 -3.61 17.63
C ALA A 222 -24.48 -5.10 17.86
N GLU A 223 -24.61 -5.94 16.84
CA GLU A 223 -24.16 -7.33 16.96
C GLU A 223 -22.61 -7.34 16.97
N PRO A 224 -22.02 -8.05 17.94
CA PRO A 224 -20.57 -8.17 18.05
C PRO A 224 -19.99 -8.79 16.78
N LEU A 225 -18.78 -8.38 16.40
CA LEU A 225 -18.02 -9.06 15.36
C LEU A 225 -17.75 -10.48 15.86
N VAL A 226 -18.54 -11.46 15.42
CA VAL A 226 -18.18 -12.87 15.60
C VAL A 226 -17.19 -13.18 14.50
N SER A 227 -15.92 -12.87 14.77
CA SER A 227 -14.80 -13.26 13.91
C SER A 227 -14.65 -14.78 13.99
N GLY A 228 -15.41 -15.51 13.17
CA GLY A 228 -15.11 -16.90 12.89
C GLY A 228 -13.71 -16.96 12.29
N SER A 229 -12.75 -17.54 13.02
CA SER A 229 -11.40 -17.76 12.53
C SER A 229 -11.47 -18.58 11.24
N SER A 230 -11.31 -17.92 10.10
CA SER A 230 -11.34 -18.63 8.83
C SER A 230 -10.02 -19.36 8.64
N LYS A 231 -10.07 -20.56 8.08
CA LYS A 231 -8.84 -21.34 7.78
C LYS A 231 -7.85 -20.50 6.96
N ALA A 232 -8.34 -19.64 6.08
CA ALA A 232 -7.51 -18.72 5.31
C ALA A 232 -6.78 -17.67 6.18
N ALA A 233 -7.43 -17.16 7.23
CA ALA A 233 -6.79 -16.26 8.18
C ALA A 233 -5.64 -16.97 8.90
N VAL A 234 -5.82 -18.24 9.31
CA VAL A 234 -4.75 -19.03 9.94
C VAL A 234 -3.51 -19.12 9.06
N PHE A 235 -3.66 -19.41 7.76
CA PHE A 235 -2.51 -19.47 6.84
C PHE A 235 -1.84 -18.11 6.65
N ILE A 236 -2.60 -17.01 6.57
CA ILE A 236 -2.03 -15.67 6.45
C ILE A 236 -1.31 -15.25 7.74
N TYR A 237 -1.89 -15.54 8.91
CA TYR A 237 -1.24 -15.30 10.20
C TYR A 237 -0.01 -16.17 10.39
N ALA A 238 -0.06 -17.45 9.99
CA ALA A 238 1.10 -18.34 10.01
C ALA A 238 2.20 -17.83 9.08
N ALA A 239 1.87 -17.39 7.87
CA ALA A 239 2.84 -16.76 6.97
C ALA A 239 3.49 -15.52 7.62
N GLY A 240 2.68 -14.64 8.21
CA GLY A 240 3.17 -13.46 8.94
C GLY A 240 4.07 -13.83 10.12
N LEU A 241 3.67 -14.82 10.93
CA LEU A 241 4.43 -15.30 12.08
C LEU A 241 5.75 -15.93 11.66
N VAL A 242 5.74 -16.83 10.67
CA VAL A 242 6.95 -17.47 10.13
C VAL A 242 7.91 -16.41 9.58
N GLY A 243 7.40 -15.41 8.86
CA GLY A 243 8.19 -14.29 8.39
C GLY A 243 8.80 -13.46 9.52
N VAL A 244 8.01 -13.10 10.54
CA VAL A 244 8.49 -12.34 11.70
C VAL A 244 9.52 -13.13 12.52
N VAL A 245 9.26 -14.41 12.79
CA VAL A 245 10.18 -15.27 13.53
C VAL A 245 11.49 -15.43 12.78
N GLY A 246 11.43 -15.68 11.47
CA GLY A 246 12.64 -15.72 10.63
C GLY A 246 13.44 -14.42 10.70
N PHE A 247 12.75 -13.28 10.61
CA PHE A 247 13.41 -11.96 10.67
C PHE A 247 13.97 -11.63 12.06
N VAL A 248 13.26 -11.95 13.15
CA VAL A 248 13.73 -11.74 14.52
C VAL A 248 14.92 -12.64 14.84
N ALA A 249 14.89 -13.91 14.41
CA ALA A 249 16.01 -14.83 14.59
C ALA A 249 17.28 -14.30 13.89
N MET A 250 17.12 -13.75 12.70
CA MET A 250 18.20 -13.09 11.96
C MET A 250 18.71 -11.84 12.70
N LEU A 251 17.82 -10.90 13.07
CA LEU A 251 18.20 -9.69 13.83
C LEU A 251 18.87 -9.99 15.17
N ALA A 252 18.39 -11.01 15.91
CA ALA A 252 18.98 -11.40 17.18
C ALA A 252 20.38 -12.00 16.99
N SER A 253 20.56 -12.82 15.95
CA SER A 253 21.87 -13.38 15.61
C SER A 253 22.87 -12.28 15.25
N MET A 254 22.39 -11.26 14.54
CA MET A 254 23.18 -10.08 14.22
C MET A 254 23.56 -9.22 15.44
N MET A 255 22.58 -8.87 16.28
CA MET A 255 22.82 -8.02 17.46
C MET A 255 23.77 -8.69 18.46
N MET A 256 23.76 -10.02 18.53
CA MET A 256 24.71 -10.76 19.35
C MET A 256 26.12 -10.79 18.77
N ARG A 257 26.30 -10.59 17.46
CA ARG A 257 27.63 -10.48 16.83
C ARG A 257 28.22 -9.08 16.90
N CYS A 258 27.39 -8.03 16.95
CA CYS A 258 27.84 -6.65 17.10
C CYS A 258 27.67 -6.10 18.53
N ALA A 259 28.71 -6.24 19.36
CA ALA A 259 28.81 -5.53 20.64
C ALA A 259 29.68 -4.27 20.48
N SER A 260 29.14 -3.11 20.88
CA SER A 260 29.89 -1.86 20.93
C SER A 260 30.96 -1.91 22.04
N VAL A 261 32.21 -1.65 21.67
CA VAL A 261 33.30 -1.48 22.65
C VAL A 261 33.23 -0.06 23.23
N PRO A 262 33.09 0.12 24.56
CA PRO A 262 33.06 1.46 25.17
C PRO A 262 34.39 2.19 24.93
N GLY A 263 34.35 3.38 24.35
CA GLY A 263 35.51 4.30 24.27
C GLY A 263 36.17 4.51 22.90
N ARG A 264 35.75 3.80 21.84
CA ARG A 264 36.16 4.12 20.46
C ARG A 264 35.01 4.76 19.70
N GLY A 265 35.08 6.08 19.52
CA GLY A 265 34.18 6.79 18.61
C GLY A 265 34.59 6.50 17.17
N THR A 266 33.89 5.55 16.53
CA THR A 266 33.48 5.46 15.10
C THR A 266 33.25 4.00 14.72
N SER A 267 31.96 3.64 14.58
CA SER A 267 31.34 2.79 13.53
C SER A 267 32.05 1.57 12.91
N GLU A 268 32.97 0.89 13.59
CA GLU A 268 33.44 -0.44 13.15
C GLU A 268 32.97 -1.51 14.15
N CYS A 269 32.06 -2.38 13.70
CA CYS A 269 31.68 -3.58 14.43
C CYS A 269 32.90 -4.52 14.42
N ASN A 270 33.57 -4.65 15.56
CA ASN A 270 34.67 -5.61 15.72
C ASN A 270 34.05 -6.97 16.04
N GLU A 271 34.36 -7.96 15.19
CA GLU A 271 33.87 -9.33 15.31
C GLU A 271 34.29 -9.94 16.65
N VAL A 272 33.32 -10.28 17.49
CA VAL A 272 33.57 -10.98 18.75
C VAL A 272 33.44 -12.47 18.48
N TYR A 273 34.56 -13.19 18.48
CA TYR A 273 34.54 -14.65 18.40
C TYR A 273 34.05 -15.24 19.74
N TYR A 274 32.93 -15.96 19.68
CA TYR A 274 32.33 -16.63 20.84
C TYR A 274 32.72 -18.11 20.87
N SER A 275 32.47 -18.80 21.99
CA SER A 275 32.66 -20.25 22.08
C SER A 275 31.89 -21.02 20.98
N SER A 276 32.38 -22.19 20.57
CA SER A 276 31.85 -23.01 19.46
C SER A 276 30.34 -23.33 19.52
N PHE A 277 29.74 -23.31 20.71
CA PHE A 277 28.30 -23.45 20.90
C PHE A 277 27.51 -22.21 20.42
N ILE A 278 28.00 -21.01 20.73
CA ILE A 278 27.37 -19.74 20.37
C ILE A 278 27.48 -19.50 18.86
N GLU A 279 28.62 -19.83 18.24
CA GLU A 279 28.76 -19.78 16.78
C GLU A 279 27.79 -20.73 16.08
N ARG A 280 27.59 -21.93 16.63
CA ARG A 280 26.60 -22.86 16.12
C ARG A 280 25.21 -22.23 16.20
N VAL A 281 24.79 -21.70 17.36
CA VAL A 281 23.49 -21.02 17.55
C VAL A 281 23.29 -19.85 16.57
N LEU A 282 24.33 -19.07 16.29
CA LEU A 282 24.31 -17.99 15.30
C LEU A 282 24.02 -18.52 13.88
N SER A 283 24.70 -19.60 13.47
CA SER A 283 24.44 -20.24 12.17
C SER A 283 23.00 -20.78 12.04
N TRP A 284 22.39 -21.27 13.13
CA TRP A 284 20.99 -21.72 13.12
C TRP A 284 20.02 -20.58 12.82
N GLY A 285 20.27 -19.36 13.33
CA GLY A 285 19.43 -18.19 13.06
C GLY A 285 19.32 -17.86 11.57
N PHE A 286 20.40 -18.06 10.82
CA PHE A 286 20.45 -17.84 9.38
C PHE A 286 19.76 -18.94 8.56
N TRP A 287 19.97 -20.21 8.91
CA TRP A 287 19.23 -21.32 8.28
C TRP A 287 17.72 -21.21 8.50
N ILE A 288 17.30 -20.80 9.70
CA ILE A 288 15.89 -20.54 10.01
C ILE A 288 15.32 -19.48 9.05
N PHE A 289 16.05 -18.40 8.79
CA PHE A 289 15.63 -17.37 7.86
C PHE A 289 15.54 -17.86 6.41
N ALA A 290 16.58 -18.55 5.93
CA ALA A 290 16.64 -19.07 4.55
C ALA A 290 15.46 -20.00 4.22
N VAL A 291 15.00 -20.80 5.19
CA VAL A 291 13.83 -21.69 5.04
C VAL A 291 12.51 -20.93 5.27
N ALA A 292 12.48 -19.97 6.20
CA ALA A 292 11.27 -19.22 6.54
C ALA A 292 10.76 -18.35 5.38
N VAL A 293 11.64 -17.77 4.56
CA VAL A 293 11.27 -16.91 3.42
C VAL A 293 10.42 -17.65 2.35
N PRO A 294 10.88 -18.76 1.75
CA PRO A 294 10.09 -19.49 0.76
C PRO A 294 8.82 -20.10 1.37
N LEU A 295 8.90 -20.57 2.63
CA LEU A 295 7.73 -21.08 3.35
C LEU A 295 6.67 -20.00 3.56
N THR A 296 7.08 -18.76 3.88
CA THR A 296 6.18 -17.61 4.01
C THR A 296 5.47 -17.31 2.70
N ALA A 297 6.19 -17.31 1.57
CA ALA A 297 5.58 -17.09 0.25
C ALA A 297 4.55 -18.17 -0.10
N LEU A 298 4.86 -19.44 0.16
CA LEU A 298 3.96 -20.56 -0.09
C LEU A 298 2.69 -20.49 0.78
N LEU A 299 2.85 -20.24 2.09
CA LEU A 299 1.72 -20.10 3.01
C LEU A 299 0.83 -18.91 2.64
N ALA A 300 1.42 -17.78 2.22
CA ALA A 300 0.69 -16.60 1.77
C ALA A 300 -0.13 -16.89 0.49
N LEU A 301 0.44 -17.64 -0.46
CA LEU A 301 -0.26 -18.04 -1.69
C LEU A 301 -1.44 -18.98 -1.39
N ILE A 302 -1.22 -20.01 -0.58
CA ILE A 302 -2.27 -20.95 -0.17
C ILE A 302 -3.37 -20.21 0.60
N GLY A 303 -2.99 -19.35 1.54
CA GLY A 303 -3.91 -18.49 2.29
C GLY A 303 -4.75 -17.61 1.37
N ALA A 304 -4.15 -16.99 0.35
CA ALA A 304 -4.85 -16.15 -0.61
C ALA A 304 -5.85 -16.94 -1.49
N LEU A 305 -5.52 -18.17 -1.88
CA LEU A 305 -6.40 -19.06 -2.64
C LEU A 305 -7.60 -19.52 -1.80
N LEU A 306 -7.36 -19.96 -0.56
CA LEU A 306 -8.42 -20.33 0.37
C LEU A 306 -9.34 -19.14 0.68
N TYR A 307 -8.75 -17.96 0.89
CA TYR A 307 -9.49 -16.73 1.11
C TYR A 307 -10.36 -16.40 -0.10
N TRP A 308 -9.81 -16.49 -1.31
CA TRP A 308 -10.57 -16.24 -2.54
C TRP A 308 -11.77 -17.18 -2.68
N ARG A 309 -11.57 -18.48 -2.47
CA ARG A 309 -12.65 -19.48 -2.53
C ARG A 309 -13.75 -19.18 -1.51
N GLN A 310 -13.37 -18.85 -0.27
CA GLN A 310 -14.32 -18.45 0.77
C GLN A 310 -15.13 -17.22 0.35
N ARG A 311 -14.48 -16.16 -0.14
CA ARG A 311 -15.17 -14.93 -0.55
C ARG A 311 -16.08 -15.11 -1.76
N ARG A 312 -15.79 -16.08 -2.62
CA ARG A 312 -16.67 -16.43 -3.74
C ARG A 312 -17.96 -17.09 -3.25
N ALA A 313 -17.86 -17.97 -2.26
CA ALA A 313 -19.02 -18.60 -1.63
C ALA A 313 -19.87 -17.56 -0.88
N GLU A 314 -19.26 -16.74 -0.02
CA GLU A 314 -19.95 -15.66 0.71
C GLU A 314 -20.68 -14.69 -0.23
N ARG A 315 -20.08 -14.38 -1.40
CA ARG A 315 -20.73 -13.53 -2.40
C ARG A 315 -21.98 -14.19 -3.00
N ALA A 316 -21.97 -15.50 -3.22
CA ALA A 316 -23.13 -16.22 -3.73
C ALA A 316 -24.26 -16.23 -2.69
N ASP A 317 -23.92 -16.47 -1.42
CA ASP A 317 -24.88 -16.44 -0.30
C ASP A 317 -25.50 -15.05 -0.12
N LEU A 318 -24.70 -13.98 -0.24
CA LEU A 318 -25.20 -12.61 -0.20
C LEU A 318 -26.15 -12.29 -1.35
N LEU A 319 -25.88 -12.81 -2.56
CA LEU A 319 -26.76 -12.62 -3.71
C LEU A 319 -28.09 -13.37 -3.52
N ALA A 320 -28.05 -14.60 -3.00
CA ALA A 320 -29.24 -15.36 -2.66
C ALA A 320 -30.06 -14.65 -1.56
N ALA A 321 -29.38 -14.17 -0.51
CA ALA A 321 -30.02 -13.41 0.55
C ALA A 321 -30.63 -12.10 0.03
N LEU A 322 -29.94 -11.40 -0.89
CA LEU A 322 -30.47 -10.18 -1.52
C LEU A 322 -31.73 -10.43 -2.35
N ALA A 323 -31.86 -11.61 -2.97
CA ALA A 323 -33.02 -11.99 -3.76
C ALA A 323 -34.25 -12.31 -2.91
N ASP A 324 -34.08 -12.86 -1.71
CA ASP A 324 -35.19 -13.15 -0.78
C ASP A 324 -35.49 -11.94 0.13
N PRO A 325 -36.67 -11.29 0.04
CA PRO A 325 -37.04 -10.16 0.91
C PRO A 325 -37.14 -10.51 2.39
N ARG A 326 -37.37 -11.78 2.73
CA ARG A 326 -37.52 -12.27 4.11
C ARG A 326 -36.21 -12.72 4.73
N SER A 327 -35.12 -12.74 3.96
CA SER A 327 -33.83 -13.17 4.47
C SER A 327 -33.42 -12.34 5.68
N ARG A 328 -32.91 -13.03 6.69
CA ARG A 328 -32.26 -12.37 7.84
C ARG A 328 -31.06 -11.57 7.34
N ARG A 329 -30.67 -10.58 8.14
CA ARG A 329 -29.48 -9.79 7.87
C ARG A 329 -28.24 -10.68 7.98
N PRO A 330 -27.35 -10.69 6.96
CA PRO A 330 -26.08 -11.40 7.04
C PRO A 330 -25.15 -10.81 8.10
N ASP A 331 -24.16 -11.58 8.51
CA ASP A 331 -23.16 -11.17 9.49
C ASP A 331 -22.49 -9.85 9.12
N ARG A 332 -22.24 -9.02 10.14
CA ARG A 332 -21.72 -7.67 9.96
C ARG A 332 -20.36 -7.65 9.25
N ASP A 333 -19.52 -8.65 9.48
CA ASP A 333 -18.17 -8.73 8.93
C ASP A 333 -18.19 -9.05 7.44
N VAL A 334 -19.10 -9.94 7.04
CA VAL A 334 -19.36 -10.29 5.64
C VAL A 334 -19.92 -9.07 4.91
N LEU A 335 -20.88 -8.37 5.52
CA LEU A 335 -21.43 -7.13 4.97
C LEU A 335 -20.37 -6.04 4.85
N ALA A 336 -19.56 -5.80 5.88
CA ALA A 336 -18.48 -4.80 5.85
C ALA A 336 -17.48 -5.12 4.73
N PHE A 337 -17.05 -6.38 4.64
CA PHE A 337 -16.12 -6.84 3.62
C PHE A 337 -16.63 -6.63 2.19
N HIS A 338 -17.90 -6.95 1.93
CA HIS A 338 -18.49 -6.88 0.60
C HIS A 338 -19.14 -5.53 0.27
N SER A 339 -19.34 -4.63 1.25
CA SER A 339 -19.81 -3.26 1.04
C SER A 339 -18.67 -2.26 0.82
N GLU A 340 -17.48 -2.55 1.33
CA GLU A 340 -16.29 -1.74 1.10
C GLU A 340 -15.61 -2.11 -0.23
N GLN A 341 -14.93 -1.12 -0.82
CA GLN A 341 -14.09 -1.40 -1.97
C GLN A 341 -12.75 -1.99 -1.51
N ARG A 342 -12.55 -3.30 -1.66
CA ARG A 342 -11.31 -3.98 -1.28
C ARG A 342 -10.53 -4.51 -2.49
N MET A 343 -9.21 -4.57 -2.35
CA MET A 343 -8.33 -5.20 -3.34
C MET A 343 -8.49 -6.72 -3.29
N HIS A 344 -8.47 -7.37 -4.45
CA HIS A 344 -8.55 -8.82 -4.53
C HIS A 344 -7.32 -9.46 -3.84
N PRO A 345 -7.46 -10.54 -3.05
CA PRO A 345 -6.36 -11.16 -2.31
C PRO A 345 -5.19 -11.59 -3.23
N LEU A 346 -5.49 -12.24 -4.35
CA LEU A 346 -4.46 -12.65 -5.32
C LEU A 346 -3.76 -11.44 -5.95
N ALA A 347 -4.49 -10.35 -6.22
CA ALA A 347 -3.90 -9.13 -6.76
C ALA A 347 -2.96 -8.49 -5.72
N ARG A 348 -3.30 -8.57 -4.43
CA ARG A 348 -2.44 -8.08 -3.35
C ARG A 348 -1.13 -8.86 -3.29
N VAL A 349 -1.19 -10.20 -3.30
CA VAL A 349 0.01 -11.05 -3.30
C VAL A 349 0.86 -10.81 -4.55
N ALA A 350 0.24 -10.73 -5.74
CA ALA A 350 0.93 -10.43 -6.98
C ALA A 350 1.66 -9.07 -6.95
N ALA A 351 1.01 -8.03 -6.42
CA ALA A 351 1.63 -6.71 -6.27
C ALA A 351 2.78 -6.71 -5.24
N MET A 352 2.64 -7.44 -4.12
CA MET A 352 3.72 -7.62 -3.14
C MET A 352 4.93 -8.34 -3.76
N MET A 353 4.69 -9.47 -4.44
CA MET A 353 5.75 -10.22 -5.11
C MET A 353 6.43 -9.42 -6.21
N SER A 354 5.67 -8.60 -6.95
CA SER A 354 6.23 -7.69 -7.95
C SER A 354 7.22 -6.69 -7.32
N GLY A 355 6.91 -6.12 -6.15
CA GLY A 355 7.83 -5.22 -5.45
C GLY A 355 9.17 -5.89 -5.12
N VAL A 356 9.13 -7.11 -4.56
CA VAL A 356 10.34 -7.90 -4.27
C VAL A 356 11.09 -8.25 -5.56
N GLY A 357 10.38 -8.78 -6.55
CA GLY A 357 10.93 -9.22 -7.82
C GLY A 357 11.61 -8.08 -8.58
N LEU A 358 10.98 -6.92 -8.69
CA LEU A 358 11.54 -5.75 -9.39
C LEU A 358 12.88 -5.31 -8.80
N VAL A 359 12.99 -5.24 -7.47
CA VAL A 359 14.25 -4.84 -6.81
C VAL A 359 15.37 -5.80 -7.18
N PHE A 360 15.22 -7.09 -6.86
CA PHE A 360 16.30 -8.06 -7.04
C PHE A 360 16.61 -8.35 -8.51
N SER A 361 15.59 -8.45 -9.37
CA SER A 361 15.80 -8.75 -10.80
C SER A 361 16.43 -7.58 -11.55
N CYS A 362 16.09 -6.33 -11.23
CA CYS A 362 16.78 -5.16 -11.80
C CYS A 362 18.24 -5.08 -11.32
N SER A 363 18.49 -5.34 -10.04
CA SER A 363 19.86 -5.36 -9.50
C SER A 363 20.72 -6.43 -10.17
N ALA A 364 20.23 -7.67 -10.22
CA ALA A 364 20.95 -8.78 -10.85
C ALA A 364 21.21 -8.52 -12.34
N TYR A 365 20.21 -7.98 -13.06
CA TYR A 365 20.36 -7.61 -14.46
C TYR A 365 21.45 -6.54 -14.66
N MET A 366 21.47 -5.48 -13.85
CA MET A 366 22.46 -4.41 -13.99
C MET A 366 23.87 -4.85 -13.58
N LEU A 367 24.01 -5.68 -12.55
CA LEU A 367 25.29 -6.30 -12.22
C LEU A 367 25.80 -7.17 -13.36
N GLY A 368 24.92 -7.98 -13.97
CA GLY A 368 25.24 -8.78 -15.14
C GLY A 368 25.58 -7.97 -16.39
N GLN A 369 25.21 -6.68 -16.46
CA GLN A 369 25.60 -5.74 -17.52
C GLN A 369 26.95 -5.06 -17.28
N GLY A 370 27.59 -5.32 -16.15
CA GLY A 370 28.90 -4.77 -15.83
C GLY A 370 28.86 -3.43 -15.08
N MET A 371 27.71 -3.02 -14.54
CA MET A 371 27.61 -1.79 -13.74
C MET A 371 28.00 -1.99 -12.25
N GLY A 372 28.77 -3.03 -11.92
CA GLY A 372 29.01 -3.49 -10.53
C GLY A 372 30.47 -3.49 -10.08
N LEU A 373 30.66 -3.71 -8.76
CA LEU A 373 31.90 -3.70 -7.98
C LEU A 373 32.83 -4.92 -8.21
N GLY A 374 32.65 -5.70 -9.28
CA GLY A 374 33.55 -6.83 -9.64
C GLY A 374 32.93 -8.24 -9.69
N SER A 375 31.62 -8.40 -9.43
CA SER A 375 30.92 -9.70 -9.52
C SER A 375 30.19 -9.93 -10.85
N GLN A 376 30.68 -9.30 -11.92
CA GLN A 376 29.95 -9.17 -13.18
C GLN A 376 29.80 -10.53 -13.88
N GLU A 377 30.85 -11.35 -13.85
CA GLU A 377 30.87 -12.68 -14.48
C GLU A 377 29.82 -13.63 -13.88
N VAL A 378 29.62 -13.56 -12.55
CA VAL A 378 28.61 -14.37 -11.84
C VAL A 378 27.19 -14.04 -12.31
N TYR A 379 26.88 -12.76 -12.51
CA TYR A 379 25.53 -12.32 -12.91
C TYR A 379 25.32 -12.26 -14.42
N ALA A 380 26.39 -12.29 -15.22
CA ALA A 380 26.30 -12.27 -16.68
C ALA A 380 25.57 -13.49 -17.23
N GLU A 381 25.77 -14.67 -16.62
CA GLU A 381 25.09 -15.92 -16.99
C GLU A 381 23.58 -15.86 -16.75
N TYR A 382 23.12 -15.09 -15.76
CA TYR A 382 21.70 -14.98 -15.37
C TYR A 382 20.98 -13.76 -15.96
N ARG A 383 21.57 -13.10 -16.97
CA ARG A 383 21.02 -11.85 -17.52
C ARG A 383 19.65 -12.06 -18.15
N THR A 384 19.46 -13.17 -18.86
CA THR A 384 18.19 -13.54 -19.50
C THR A 384 17.10 -13.85 -18.49
N GLU A 385 17.44 -14.56 -17.42
CA GLU A 385 16.59 -14.96 -16.31
C GLU A 385 16.17 -13.72 -15.51
N SER A 386 17.11 -12.81 -15.26
CA SER A 386 16.85 -11.54 -14.61
C SER A 386 15.91 -10.66 -15.43
N LEU A 387 16.11 -10.58 -16.76
CA LEU A 387 15.19 -9.85 -17.65
C LEU A 387 13.79 -10.48 -17.67
N ALA A 388 13.70 -11.81 -17.73
CA ALA A 388 12.43 -12.51 -17.64
C ALA A 388 11.73 -12.25 -16.29
N ALA A 389 12.48 -12.24 -15.18
CA ALA A 389 11.95 -11.93 -13.85
C ALA A 389 11.45 -10.47 -13.75
N ILE A 390 12.12 -9.50 -14.39
CA ILE A 390 11.62 -8.12 -14.51
C ILE A 390 10.27 -8.12 -15.23
N LEU A 391 10.19 -8.76 -16.41
CA LEU A 391 8.95 -8.80 -17.21
C LEU A 391 7.80 -9.48 -16.46
N VAL A 392 8.07 -10.59 -15.78
CA VAL A 392 7.10 -11.27 -14.92
C VAL A 392 6.65 -10.36 -13.77
N SER A 393 7.57 -9.66 -13.11
CA SER A 393 7.26 -8.75 -12.00
C SER A 393 6.41 -7.56 -12.45
N VAL A 394 6.72 -6.97 -13.61
CA VAL A 394 5.87 -5.92 -14.23
C VAL A 394 4.50 -6.50 -14.59
N GLY A 395 4.47 -7.68 -15.21
CA GLY A 395 3.23 -8.37 -15.59
C GLY A 395 2.32 -8.66 -14.40
N LEU A 396 2.88 -9.12 -13.27
CA LEU A 396 2.16 -9.36 -12.02
C LEU A 396 1.55 -8.07 -11.47
N PHE A 397 2.28 -6.95 -11.50
CA PHE A 397 1.75 -5.66 -11.06
C PHE A 397 0.63 -5.16 -11.96
N VAL A 398 0.80 -5.22 -13.28
CA VAL A 398 -0.24 -4.83 -14.25
C VAL A 398 -1.49 -5.70 -14.07
N ALA A 399 -1.32 -7.01 -13.92
CA ALA A 399 -2.43 -7.93 -13.64
C ALA A 399 -3.12 -7.60 -12.31
N ALA A 400 -2.38 -7.20 -11.27
CA ALA A 400 -2.94 -6.77 -10.00
C ALA A 400 -3.78 -5.49 -10.14
N VAL A 401 -3.32 -4.50 -10.90
CA VAL A 401 -4.07 -3.27 -11.19
C VAL A 401 -5.34 -3.58 -11.98
N VAL A 402 -5.21 -4.31 -13.11
CA VAL A 402 -6.35 -4.65 -13.98
C VAL A 402 -7.37 -5.51 -13.23
N GLY A 403 -6.93 -6.55 -12.53
CA GLY A 403 -7.78 -7.42 -11.73
C GLY A 403 -8.53 -6.66 -10.64
N THR A 404 -7.87 -5.71 -9.97
CA THR A 404 -8.50 -4.85 -8.95
C THR A 404 -9.52 -3.91 -9.58
N GLY A 405 -9.22 -3.33 -10.75
CA GLY A 405 -10.15 -2.47 -11.49
C GLY A 405 -11.42 -3.21 -11.91
N ILE A 406 -11.27 -4.40 -12.52
CA ILE A 406 -12.40 -5.24 -12.95
C ILE A 406 -13.23 -5.68 -11.74
N ALA A 407 -12.60 -6.14 -10.66
CA ALA A 407 -13.30 -6.56 -9.45
C ALA A 407 -14.08 -5.40 -8.82
N THR A 408 -13.50 -4.21 -8.79
CA THR A 408 -14.15 -3.01 -8.25
C THR A 408 -15.35 -2.60 -9.11
N ALA A 409 -15.21 -2.60 -10.43
CA ALA A 409 -16.30 -2.26 -11.36
C ALA A 409 -17.46 -3.27 -11.26
N ARG A 410 -17.18 -4.57 -11.38
CA ARG A 410 -18.19 -5.65 -11.30
C ARG A 410 -18.82 -5.79 -9.91
N GLY A 411 -18.18 -5.28 -8.86
CA GLY A 411 -18.69 -5.34 -7.49
C GLY A 411 -19.64 -4.18 -7.13
N ARG A 412 -19.75 -3.13 -7.97
CA ARG A 412 -20.48 -1.89 -7.61
C ARG A 412 -21.96 -2.10 -7.39
N GLU A 413 -22.62 -2.85 -8.27
CA GLU A 413 -24.06 -3.11 -8.16
C GLU A 413 -24.37 -3.89 -6.89
N LEU A 414 -23.58 -4.92 -6.59
CA LEU A 414 -23.68 -5.67 -5.33
C LEU A 414 -23.48 -4.74 -4.12
N ARG A 415 -22.44 -3.89 -4.12
CA ARG A 415 -22.19 -2.92 -3.05
C ARG A 415 -23.37 -1.97 -2.84
N ASN A 416 -23.93 -1.44 -3.92
CA ASN A 416 -25.09 -0.55 -3.87
C ASN A 416 -26.35 -1.27 -3.36
N ALA A 417 -26.58 -2.52 -3.77
CA ALA A 417 -27.68 -3.33 -3.26
C ALA A 417 -27.53 -3.62 -1.76
N LEU A 418 -26.32 -3.98 -1.32
CA LEU A 418 -26.00 -4.22 0.09
C LEU A 418 -26.17 -2.95 0.93
N MET A 419 -25.59 -1.82 0.51
CA MET A 419 -25.70 -0.54 1.23
C MET A 419 -27.15 -0.05 1.35
N ARG A 420 -27.99 -0.33 0.34
CA ARG A 420 -29.41 0.05 0.35
C ARG A 420 -30.21 -0.81 1.32
N ARG A 421 -30.01 -2.13 1.28
CA ARG A 421 -30.77 -3.10 2.09
C ARG A 421 -30.27 -3.17 3.54
N TRP A 422 -28.97 -3.35 3.72
CA TRP A 422 -28.29 -3.52 5.00
C TRP A 422 -27.13 -2.52 5.14
N PRO A 423 -27.43 -1.24 5.43
CA PRO A 423 -26.41 -0.21 5.53
C PRO A 423 -25.41 -0.54 6.65
N THR A 424 -24.13 -0.54 6.31
CA THR A 424 -22.99 -0.73 7.21
C THR A 424 -22.35 0.60 7.55
N ILE A 425 -21.81 0.71 8.78
CA ILE A 425 -20.94 1.82 9.16
C ILE A 425 -19.51 1.39 8.80
N PRO A 426 -18.82 2.07 7.86
CA PRO A 426 -17.43 1.76 7.51
C PRO A 426 -16.53 1.78 8.75
N GLU A 427 -15.60 0.83 8.81
CA GLU A 427 -14.72 0.66 9.97
C GLU A 427 -13.71 1.81 10.09
N GLN A 428 -13.22 2.32 8.96
CA GLN A 428 -12.23 3.41 8.86
C GLN A 428 -12.69 4.79 9.37
N GLN A 429 -13.99 4.99 9.62
CA GLN A 429 -14.52 6.30 10.03
C GLN A 429 -14.91 6.38 11.49
N ARG A 430 -14.58 5.37 12.30
CA ARG A 430 -14.66 5.47 13.75
C ARG A 430 -13.46 6.28 14.27
N ASP A 431 -13.70 7.28 15.10
CA ASP A 431 -12.65 7.94 15.87
C ASP A 431 -12.04 6.97 16.90
N SER A 432 -11.00 7.40 17.61
CA SER A 432 -10.39 6.63 18.71
C SER A 432 -11.39 6.26 19.82
N GLN A 433 -12.58 6.88 19.83
CA GLN A 433 -13.69 6.60 20.75
C GLN A 433 -14.81 5.75 20.10
N GLY A 434 -14.61 5.20 18.90
CA GLY A 434 -15.59 4.36 18.22
C GLY A 434 -16.76 5.10 17.55
N LYS A 435 -16.77 6.44 17.52
CA LYS A 435 -17.85 7.27 16.96
C LYS A 435 -17.59 7.62 15.48
N PRO A 436 -18.63 7.71 14.64
CA PRO A 436 -18.47 8.09 13.25
C PRO A 436 -17.99 9.55 13.11
N LYS A 437 -16.89 9.76 12.39
CA LYS A 437 -16.42 11.10 11.98
C LYS A 437 -17.48 11.74 11.09
N ARG A 438 -18.09 12.85 11.54
CA ARG A 438 -19.08 13.62 10.78
C ARG A 438 -18.37 14.67 9.94
N HIS A 439 -18.61 14.70 8.62
CA HIS A 439 -17.75 15.46 7.72
C HIS A 439 -18.30 16.84 7.26
N TYR A 440 -19.62 17.10 7.31
CA TYR A 440 -20.20 18.41 6.93
C TYR A 440 -20.57 19.36 8.10
N ARG A 441 -20.08 19.16 9.32
CA ARG A 441 -20.29 20.14 10.40
C ARG A 441 -19.47 21.40 10.12
N GLY A 442 -20.08 22.43 9.51
CA GLY A 442 -19.49 23.78 9.41
C GLY A 442 -19.62 24.50 8.06
N LEU A 443 -20.40 24.02 7.10
CA LEU A 443 -20.61 24.72 5.81
C LEU A 443 -21.96 25.44 5.70
N ALA A 444 -22.70 25.53 6.81
CA ALA A 444 -24.01 26.18 6.90
C ALA A 444 -23.99 27.25 8.00
N SER A 445 -22.93 28.05 8.03
CA SER A 445 -22.86 29.31 8.78
C SER A 445 -22.37 30.40 7.84
#